data_AF-A0A359F2L6-F1
#
_entry.id   AF-A0A359F2L6-F1
#
_cell.length_a   1.000
_cell.length_b   1.000
_cell.length_c   1.000
_cell.angle_alpha   90.00
_cell.angle_beta   90.00
_cell.angle_gamma   90.00
#
_symmetry.space_group_name_H-M   'P 1'
#
loop_
_entity.id
_entity.type
_entity.pdbx_description
1 polymer ?
#
loop_
_entity_poly.entity_id
_entity_poly.type
_entity_poly.pdbx_seq_one_letter_code
_entity_poly.pdbx_strand_id
1 'polypeptide(L)'
;IDLDAFSPSRSLRRSVQRYEIRTDTCFQRVVLACADPTRAHGWINTAILKAYTNLHHLGFAHSVEVFCDDELVGGLYGVRIKGLFAGESMFHRAPDASKVALVHLVSSLRESEGHLLDGQWLTPHLESLGATALPRSRYLQLLAAALR
;
A
#
# COMPACT_ATOMS: atom_id res chain seq x y z
N ILE A 1 3.17 -9.59 -2.92
CA ILE A 1 4.59 -9.38 -2.56
C ILE A 1 4.92 -10.39 -1.47
N ASP A 2 5.98 -11.16 -1.64
CA ASP A 2 6.48 -12.03 -0.58
C ASP A 2 7.13 -11.13 0.49
N LEU A 3 6.54 -11.13 1.68
CA LEU A 3 6.99 -10.28 2.76
C LEU A 3 8.42 -10.64 3.17
N ASP A 4 8.85 -11.89 3.17
CA ASP A 4 10.20 -12.26 3.63
C ASP A 4 11.26 -11.98 2.57
N ALA A 5 10.91 -12.16 1.29
CA ALA A 5 11.83 -11.90 0.18
C ALA A 5 11.98 -10.41 -0.17
N PHE A 6 11.09 -9.53 0.31
CA PHE A 6 11.13 -8.11 -0.02
C PHE A 6 12.41 -7.43 0.53
N SER A 7 13.27 -6.95 -0.36
CA SER A 7 14.49 -6.25 0.02
C SER A 7 14.61 -4.94 -0.76
N PRO A 8 14.44 -3.77 -0.12
CA PRO A 8 14.60 -2.51 -0.82
C PRO A 8 16.06 -2.29 -1.24
N SER A 9 16.25 -1.71 -2.43
CA SER A 9 17.57 -1.35 -2.94
C SER A 9 18.31 -0.40 -2.00
N ARG A 10 19.63 -0.35 -2.11
CA ARG A 10 20.46 0.56 -1.28
C ARG A 10 20.04 2.03 -1.43
N SER A 11 19.67 2.46 -2.63
CA SER A 11 19.18 3.82 -2.88
C SER A 11 17.81 4.06 -2.24
N LEU A 12 16.90 3.09 -2.30
CA LEU A 12 15.58 3.20 -1.67
C LEU A 12 15.69 3.25 -0.14
N ARG A 13 16.59 2.47 0.47
CA ARG A 13 16.86 2.56 1.93
C ARG A 13 17.33 3.95 2.37
N ARG A 14 18.14 4.62 1.54
CA ARG A 14 18.52 6.03 1.79
C ARG A 14 17.35 6.99 1.59
N SER A 15 16.43 6.67 0.68
CA SER A 15 15.23 7.46 0.44
C SER A 15 14.29 7.51 1.63
N VAL A 16 14.10 6.37 2.31
CA VAL A 16 13.26 6.27 3.52
C VAL A 16 13.65 7.30 4.57
N GLN A 17 14.95 7.59 4.74
CA GLN A 17 15.45 8.53 5.76
C GLN A 17 15.12 10.00 5.47
N ARG A 18 14.60 10.33 4.29
CA ARG A 18 14.29 11.71 3.89
C ARG A 18 12.85 12.11 4.19
N TYR A 19 12.00 11.16 4.55
CA TYR A 19 10.57 11.40 4.67
C TYR A 19 10.09 11.08 6.07
N GLU A 20 9.08 11.82 6.51
CA GLU A 20 8.28 11.45 7.65
C GLU A 20 7.18 10.49 7.19
N ILE A 21 6.94 9.43 7.95
CA ILE A 21 5.93 8.43 7.61
C ILE A 21 4.89 8.39 8.73
N ARG A 22 3.62 8.53 8.35
CA ARG A 22 2.47 8.46 9.24
C ARG A 22 1.53 7.36 8.77
N THR A 23 0.67 6.88 9.65
CA THR A 23 -0.36 5.87 9.34
C THR A 23 -1.68 6.36 9.88
N ASP A 24 -2.74 6.26 9.07
CA ASP A 24 -4.11 6.58 9.46
C ASP A 24 -4.35 8.01 10.00
N THR A 25 -3.48 8.98 9.65
CA THR A 25 -3.65 10.38 10.09
C THR A 25 -4.40 11.23 9.07
N CYS A 26 -4.42 10.82 7.80
CA CYS A 26 -5.13 11.53 6.74
C CYS A 26 -5.64 10.65 5.59
N PHE A 27 -6.26 9.52 5.93
CA PHE A 27 -6.78 8.50 4.99
C PHE A 27 -7.52 9.08 3.76
N GLN A 28 -8.49 9.97 3.96
CA GLN A 28 -9.25 10.54 2.83
C GLN A 28 -8.37 11.33 1.85
N ARG A 29 -7.34 12.03 2.34
CA ARG A 29 -6.38 12.75 1.48
C ARG A 29 -5.58 11.79 0.61
N VAL A 30 -5.22 10.62 1.14
CA VAL A 30 -4.53 9.57 0.39
C VAL A 30 -5.42 8.98 -0.70
N VAL A 31 -6.68 8.64 -0.38
CA VAL A 31 -7.63 8.10 -1.37
C VAL A 31 -7.89 9.11 -2.49
N LEU A 32 -8.12 10.38 -2.13
CA LEU A 32 -8.29 11.48 -3.11
C LEU A 32 -7.04 11.68 -3.97
N ALA A 33 -5.84 11.58 -3.40
CA ALA A 33 -4.60 11.71 -4.16
C ALA A 33 -4.35 10.51 -5.09
N CYS A 34 -4.89 9.32 -4.77
CA CYS A 34 -4.89 8.16 -5.67
C CYS A 34 -5.89 8.30 -6.82
N ALA A 35 -6.94 9.12 -6.65
CA ALA A 35 -8.00 9.37 -7.61
C ALA A 35 -7.60 10.34 -8.74
N ASP A 36 -6.32 10.32 -9.16
CA ASP A 36 -5.81 11.18 -10.21
C ASP A 36 -6.61 10.99 -11.51
N PRO A 37 -7.34 12.02 -12.00
CA PRO A 37 -8.17 11.91 -13.19
C PRO A 37 -7.35 11.75 -14.47
N THR A 38 -6.05 12.04 -14.44
CA THR A 38 -5.15 11.88 -15.59
C THR A 38 -4.66 10.44 -15.75
N ARG A 39 -4.84 9.58 -14.74
CA ARG A 39 -4.54 8.16 -14.86
C ARG A 39 -5.50 7.50 -15.84
N ALA A 40 -4.94 6.88 -16.87
CA ALA A 40 -5.69 5.97 -17.73
C ALA A 40 -6.39 4.90 -16.86
N HIS A 41 -7.70 4.73 -17.06
CA HIS A 41 -8.54 3.80 -16.30
C HIS A 41 -8.70 4.13 -14.80
N GLY A 42 -8.63 5.41 -14.42
CA GLY A 42 -8.98 5.85 -13.07
C GLY A 42 -10.40 5.42 -12.66
N TRP A 43 -10.52 4.68 -11.58
CA TRP A 43 -11.77 4.07 -11.10
C TRP A 43 -12.24 4.63 -9.75
N ILE A 44 -11.37 5.37 -9.05
CA ILE A 44 -11.66 5.95 -7.73
C ILE A 44 -12.55 7.16 -7.93
N ASN A 45 -13.84 7.00 -7.64
CA ASN A 45 -14.84 8.06 -7.68
C ASN A 45 -15.40 8.35 -6.28
N THR A 46 -16.39 9.25 -6.18
CA THR A 46 -17.01 9.62 -4.91
C THR A 46 -17.63 8.43 -4.16
N ALA A 47 -18.14 7.42 -4.86
CA ALA A 47 -18.70 6.23 -4.22
C ALA A 47 -17.60 5.37 -3.59
N ILE A 48 -16.48 5.19 -4.29
CA ILE A 48 -15.28 4.52 -3.76
C ILE A 48 -14.74 5.26 -2.54
N LEU A 49 -14.56 6.58 -2.63
CA LEU A 49 -14.09 7.39 -1.49
C LEU A 49 -14.96 7.19 -0.25
N LYS A 50 -16.29 7.25 -0.40
CA LYS A 50 -17.24 7.03 0.70
C LYS A 50 -17.13 5.60 1.27
N ALA A 51 -17.10 4.59 0.42
CA ALA A 51 -17.01 3.20 0.85
C ALA A 51 -15.74 2.91 1.66
N TYR A 52 -14.58 3.34 1.14
CA TYR A 52 -13.30 3.14 1.83
C TYR A 52 -13.15 3.99 3.09
N THR A 53 -13.73 5.20 3.11
CA THR A 53 -13.78 6.01 4.34
C THR A 53 -14.60 5.30 5.41
N ASN A 54 -15.72 4.68 5.06
CA ASN A 54 -16.51 3.90 6.01
C ASN A 54 -15.72 2.68 6.51
N LEU A 55 -15.01 1.96 5.62
CA LEU A 55 -14.14 0.85 6.03
C LEU A 55 -13.01 1.32 6.95
N HIS A 56 -12.46 2.52 6.72
CA HIS A 56 -11.46 3.12 7.60
C HIS A 56 -12.01 3.40 8.99
N HIS A 57 -13.20 4.02 9.08
CA HIS A 57 -13.87 4.24 10.37
C HIS A 57 -14.21 2.95 11.11
N LEU A 58 -14.45 1.86 10.38
CA LEU A 58 -14.67 0.52 10.94
C LEU A 58 -13.37 -0.21 11.32
N GLY A 59 -12.20 0.37 11.06
CA GLY A 59 -10.90 -0.21 11.37
C GLY A 59 -10.41 -1.27 10.38
N PHE A 60 -11.00 -1.34 9.18
CA PHE A 60 -10.61 -2.29 8.14
C PHE A 60 -9.72 -1.68 7.05
N ALA A 61 -9.89 -0.39 6.74
CA ALA A 61 -9.06 0.28 5.73
C ALA A 61 -8.01 1.16 6.39
N HIS A 62 -6.78 1.11 5.87
CA HIS A 62 -5.65 1.84 6.43
C HIS A 62 -4.86 2.56 5.35
N SER A 63 -4.25 3.69 5.72
CA SER A 63 -3.34 4.47 4.88
C SER A 63 -1.92 4.49 5.43
N VAL A 64 -0.94 4.41 4.54
CA VAL A 64 0.45 4.80 4.82
C VAL A 64 0.73 6.09 4.08
N GLU A 65 1.20 7.09 4.80
CA GLU A 65 1.30 8.48 4.37
C GLU A 65 2.75 8.93 4.44
N VAL A 66 3.23 9.55 3.36
CA VAL A 66 4.62 9.99 3.24
C VAL A 66 4.64 11.50 3.13
N PHE A 67 5.30 12.13 4.10
CA PHE A 67 5.40 13.57 4.26
C PHE A 67 6.83 14.08 4.02
N CYS A 68 6.93 15.27 3.45
CA CYS A 68 8.17 16.05 3.32
C CYS A 68 7.81 17.50 3.67
N ASP A 69 8.48 18.10 4.65
CA ASP A 69 8.20 19.48 5.09
C ASP A 69 6.70 19.73 5.35
N ASP A 70 6.05 18.82 6.10
CA ASP A 70 4.61 18.79 6.40
C ASP A 70 3.65 18.64 5.20
N GLU A 71 4.18 18.50 3.98
CA GLU A 71 3.39 18.25 2.78
C GLU A 71 3.22 16.75 2.49
N LEU A 72 2.00 16.35 2.14
CA LEU A 72 1.69 14.96 1.76
C LEU A 72 2.19 14.71 0.33
N VAL A 73 3.33 14.04 0.21
CA VAL A 73 4.04 13.81 -1.06
C VAL A 73 3.91 12.40 -1.61
N GLY A 74 3.29 11.48 -0.87
CA GLY A 74 2.98 10.14 -1.38
C GLY A 74 2.24 9.31 -0.36
N GLY A 75 1.84 8.12 -0.78
CA GLY A 75 1.16 7.19 0.10
C GLY A 75 0.48 6.07 -0.64
N LEU A 76 -0.10 5.17 0.15
CA LEU A 76 -0.93 4.06 -0.32
C LEU A 76 -2.07 3.83 0.66
N TYR A 77 -3.13 3.20 0.20
CA TYR A 77 -4.19 2.70 1.06
C TYR A 77 -4.57 1.27 0.69
N GLY A 78 -5.17 0.57 1.64
CA GLY A 78 -5.61 -0.80 1.46
C GLY A 78 -6.52 -1.28 2.57
N VAL A 79 -6.96 -2.53 2.45
CA VAL A 79 -7.80 -3.20 3.45
C VAL A 79 -6.99 -4.25 4.19
N ARG A 80 -7.03 -4.20 5.52
CA ARG A 80 -6.44 -5.20 6.39
C ARG A 80 -7.53 -6.09 6.97
N ILE A 81 -7.33 -7.41 6.84
CA ILE A 81 -8.15 -8.42 7.52
C ILE A 81 -7.19 -9.46 8.08
N LYS A 82 -7.06 -9.52 9.41
CA LYS A 82 -6.10 -10.40 10.09
C LYS A 82 -4.69 -10.24 9.51
N GLY A 83 -4.09 -11.31 8.97
CA GLY A 83 -2.77 -11.31 8.34
C GLY A 83 -2.75 -10.89 6.87
N LEU A 84 -3.90 -10.58 6.25
CA LEU A 84 -3.97 -10.06 4.89
C LEU A 84 -3.93 -8.52 4.91
N PHE A 85 -3.14 -7.96 4.00
CA PHE A 85 -3.30 -6.59 3.53
C PHE A 85 -3.51 -6.59 2.01
N ALA A 86 -4.67 -6.13 1.55
CA ALA A 86 -4.97 -5.91 0.14
C ALA A 86 -4.68 -4.45 -0.20
N GLY A 87 -3.60 -4.21 -0.95
CA GLY A 87 -3.23 -2.87 -1.42
C GLY A 87 -4.11 -2.44 -2.59
N GLU A 88 -4.84 -1.35 -2.44
CA GLU A 88 -5.81 -0.88 -3.42
C GLU A 88 -5.21 0.13 -4.41
N SER A 89 -4.49 1.11 -3.88
CA SER A 89 -3.81 2.08 -4.74
C SER A 89 -2.70 2.82 -4.00
N MET A 90 -1.87 3.48 -4.79
CA MET A 90 -0.79 4.33 -4.32
C MET A 90 -0.60 5.53 -5.25
N PHE A 91 -0.06 6.60 -4.70
CA PHE A 91 0.31 7.82 -5.41
C PHE A 91 1.66 8.34 -4.92
N HIS A 92 2.27 9.20 -5.72
CA HIS A 92 3.45 9.96 -5.34
C HIS A 92 3.47 11.29 -6.07
N ARG A 93 4.07 12.29 -5.43
CA ARG A 93 4.35 13.64 -5.93
C ARG A 93 5.83 14.00 -5.76
N ALA A 94 6.56 13.24 -4.94
CA ALA A 94 8.01 13.33 -4.78
C ALA A 94 8.69 12.00 -5.18
N PRO A 95 9.98 12.04 -5.56
CA PRO A 95 10.74 10.84 -5.94
C PRO A 95 10.69 9.75 -4.86
N ASP A 96 10.39 8.52 -5.29
CA ASP A 96 10.28 7.32 -4.46
C ASP A 96 9.21 7.33 -3.35
N ALA A 97 8.38 8.38 -3.21
CA ALA A 97 7.46 8.48 -2.07
C ALA A 97 6.49 7.28 -1.96
N SER A 98 5.91 6.80 -3.07
CA SER A 98 5.06 5.60 -3.06
C SER A 98 5.83 4.32 -2.69
N LYS A 99 7.11 4.22 -3.07
CA LYS A 99 7.98 3.09 -2.72
C LYS A 99 8.34 3.12 -1.25
N VAL A 100 8.58 4.32 -0.69
CA VAL A 100 8.82 4.50 0.75
C VAL A 100 7.59 4.08 1.55
N ALA A 101 6.39 4.45 1.09
CA ALA A 101 5.13 3.96 1.68
C ALA A 101 5.05 2.43 1.68
N LEU A 102 5.41 1.79 0.56
CA LEU A 102 5.43 0.33 0.45
C LEU A 102 6.47 -0.32 1.37
N VAL A 103 7.68 0.24 1.46
CA VAL A 103 8.73 -0.26 2.37
C VAL A 103 8.25 -0.22 3.81
N HIS A 104 7.61 0.88 4.22
CA HIS A 104 7.05 1.01 5.55
C HIS A 104 5.92 0.00 5.78
N LEU A 105 4.97 -0.13 4.85
CA LEU A 105 3.92 -1.14 4.93
C LEU A 105 4.49 -2.55 5.12
N VAL A 106 5.48 -2.94 4.33
CA VAL A 106 6.11 -4.27 4.46
C VAL A 106 6.79 -4.44 5.82
N SER A 107 7.47 -3.41 6.34
CA SER A 107 8.05 -3.46 7.70
C SER A 107 6.96 -3.68 8.76
N SER A 108 5.89 -2.88 8.73
CA SER A 108 4.79 -2.98 9.69
C SER A 108 4.04 -4.32 9.60
N LEU A 109 3.92 -4.91 8.41
CA LEU A 109 3.34 -6.24 8.24
C LEU A 109 4.24 -7.33 8.80
N ARG A 110 5.56 -7.25 8.63
CA ARG A 110 6.53 -8.21 9.20
C ARG A 110 6.59 -8.15 10.73
N GLU A 111 6.44 -6.96 11.30
CA GLU A 111 6.43 -6.75 12.76
C GLU A 111 5.11 -7.20 13.41
N SER A 112 4.06 -7.39 12.61
CA SER A 112 2.77 -7.90 13.07
C SER A 112 2.52 -9.32 12.54
N GLU A 113 1.35 -9.88 12.83
CA GLU A 113 0.89 -11.16 12.25
C GLU A 113 0.53 -11.04 10.74
N GLY A 114 1.14 -10.08 10.03
CA GLY A 114 0.95 -9.88 8.60
C GLY A 114 1.67 -10.97 7.81
N HIS A 115 0.94 -11.66 6.94
CA HIS A 115 1.45 -12.80 6.19
C HIS A 115 1.30 -12.68 4.68
N LEU A 116 0.42 -11.79 4.21
CA LEU A 116 0.15 -11.64 2.78
C LEU A 116 -0.12 -10.19 2.41
N LEU A 117 0.75 -9.62 1.56
CA LEU A 117 0.50 -8.36 0.85
C LEU A 117 0.05 -8.64 -0.58
N ASP A 118 -1.23 -8.41 -0.84
CA ASP A 118 -1.86 -8.57 -2.14
C ASP A 118 -1.81 -7.25 -2.92
N GLY A 119 -1.26 -7.30 -4.13
CA GLY A 119 -1.18 -6.16 -5.06
C GLY A 119 -2.19 -6.22 -6.21
N GLN A 120 -3.08 -7.23 -6.21
CA GLN A 120 -4.14 -7.50 -7.19
C GLN A 120 -3.64 -7.81 -8.61
N TRP A 121 -2.96 -6.84 -9.23
CA TRP A 121 -2.42 -6.93 -10.58
C TRP A 121 -0.91 -6.73 -10.57
N LEU A 122 -0.17 -7.62 -11.24
CA LEU A 122 1.24 -7.40 -11.46
C LEU A 122 1.42 -6.28 -12.49
N THR A 123 2.11 -5.22 -12.11
CA THR A 123 2.51 -4.12 -13.00
C THR A 123 4.04 -4.03 -13.02
N PRO A 124 4.67 -3.48 -14.07
CA PRO A 124 6.12 -3.28 -14.10
C PRO A 124 6.64 -2.49 -12.88
N HIS A 125 5.84 -1.54 -12.37
CA HIS A 125 6.17 -0.82 -11.16
C HIS A 125 6.22 -1.74 -9.94
N LEU A 126 5.18 -2.54 -9.69
CA LEU A 126 5.15 -3.47 -8.57
C LEU A 126 6.19 -4.59 -8.70
N GLU A 127 6.43 -5.08 -9.91
CA GLU A 127 7.46 -6.08 -10.19
C GLU A 127 8.86 -5.55 -9.83
N SER A 128 9.17 -4.28 -10.18
CA SER A 128 10.42 -3.63 -9.77
C SER A 128 10.59 -3.50 -8.25
N LEU A 129 9.50 -3.68 -7.49
CA LEU A 129 9.45 -3.65 -6.03
C LEU A 129 9.39 -5.07 -5.43
N GLY A 130 9.56 -6.12 -6.23
CA GLY A 130 9.57 -7.51 -5.76
C GLY A 130 8.17 -8.17 -5.71
N ALA A 131 7.16 -7.58 -6.34
CA ALA A 131 5.90 -8.30 -6.56
C ALA A 131 6.09 -9.41 -7.60
N THR A 132 5.44 -10.54 -7.35
CA THR A 132 5.45 -11.70 -8.25
C THR A 132 4.02 -12.13 -8.51
N ALA A 133 3.78 -12.67 -9.70
CA ALA A 133 2.51 -13.34 -10.00
C ALA A 133 2.51 -14.74 -9.38
N LEU A 134 1.38 -15.15 -8.83
CA LEU A 134 1.18 -16.47 -8.26
C LEU A 134 0.03 -17.18 -8.99
N PRO A 135 0.11 -18.52 -9.18
CA PRO A 135 -1.06 -19.30 -9.57
C PRO A 135 -2.19 -19.08 -8.56
N ARG A 136 -3.43 -18.93 -9.04
CA ARG A 136 -4.61 -18.69 -8.18
C ARG A 136 -4.74 -19.71 -7.05
N SER A 137 -4.45 -20.99 -7.32
CA SER A 137 -4.48 -22.05 -6.31
C SER A 137 -3.50 -21.78 -5.16
N ARG A 138 -2.30 -21.29 -5.47
CA ARG A 138 -1.30 -20.93 -4.46
C ARG A 138 -1.71 -19.69 -3.68
N TYR A 139 -2.24 -18.67 -4.35
CA TYR A 139 -2.78 -17.47 -3.69
C TYR A 139 -3.89 -17.84 -2.68
N LEU A 140 -4.85 -18.68 -3.07
CA LEU A 140 -5.95 -19.08 -2.19
C LEU A 140 -5.48 -19.85 -0.95
N GLN A 141 -4.40 -20.63 -1.05
CA GLN A 141 -3.79 -21.28 0.11
C GLN A 141 -3.17 -20.26 1.09
N LEU A 142 -2.43 -19.29 0.56
CA LEU A 142 -1.82 -18.22 1.37
C LEU A 142 -2.89 -17.34 2.02
N LEU A 143 -3.94 -17.00 1.27
CA LEU A 143 -5.09 -16.25 1.75
C LEU A 143 -5.79 -16.99 2.90
N ALA A 144 -6.07 -18.29 2.72
CA ALA A 144 -6.68 -19.10 3.77
C ALA A 144 -5.82 -19.17 5.04
N ALA A 145 -4.49 -19.18 4.91
CA ALA A 145 -3.59 -19.12 6.05
C ALA A 145 -3.60 -17.74 6.73
N ALA A 146 -3.55 -16.66 5.95
CA ALA A 146 -3.55 -15.28 6.45
C ALA A 146 -4.87 -14.88 7.14
N LEU A 147 -5.97 -15.58 6.84
CA LEU A 147 -7.30 -15.33 7.42
C LEU A 147 -7.65 -16.26 8.60
N ARG A 148 -6.75 -17.14 9.04
CA ARG A 148 -6.93 -17.91 10.28
C ARG A 148 -6.74 -16.99 11.47
#